data_AF-A0A814I593-F1
#
_entry.id   AF-A0A814I593-F1
#
_cell.length_a   1.000
_cell.length_b   1.000
_cell.length_c   1.000
_cell.angle_alpha   90.00
_cell.angle_beta   90.00
_cell.angle_gamma   90.00
#
_symmetry.space_group_name_H-M   'P 1'
#
loop_
_entity.id
_entity.type
_entity.pdbx_description
1 polymer ?
#
loop_
_entity_poly.entity_id
_entity_poly.type
_entity_poly.pdbx_seq_one_letter_code
_entity_poly.pdbx_strand_id
1 'polypeptide(L)'
;MVNNIGFTLNSITLCINIFTCGISLIILTGILYYLRHNRMKKDDRITIILCANIYTLIFLYTIILMSFNIQAILGQLYAQDFNSPWCLLMGYFAAIFLSMVYWSFANQAFFRLCRIVYSNIKWLQYFWLYIVIPPVEFILVCLFLCPILLWHDIVYLSSDYYCNVANKNIRGIVWLLSLGYGTPLLLLLFIYMYITIYIYRQMNTQTLIVKQRQQRDLVVIRRILITVALLIALQIPRIVLLIMLFITKQEYTFFARIEWLFISFSMIGLCLSMAIFTPQLRSIILKKFRPSRLVPITGTLAGTLPSRPNNIIE
;
A
#
# COMPACT_ATOMS: atom_id res chain seq x y z
N MET A 1 -18.49 -1.52 33.45
CA MET A 1 -18.68 -0.59 32.32
C MET A 1 -17.45 -0.47 31.41
N VAL A 2 -16.22 -0.39 31.96
CA VAL A 2 -14.95 -0.33 31.19
C VAL A 2 -14.77 -1.49 30.20
N ASN A 3 -15.20 -2.71 30.56
CA ASN A 3 -15.08 -3.89 29.69
C ASN A 3 -15.95 -3.79 28.43
N ASN A 4 -17.11 -3.14 28.50
CA ASN A 4 -18.04 -3.05 27.37
C ASN A 4 -17.49 -2.16 26.25
N ILE A 5 -16.82 -1.05 26.60
CA ILE A 5 -16.21 -0.16 25.60
C ILE A 5 -15.09 -0.88 24.86
N GLY A 6 -14.26 -1.63 25.60
CA GLY A 6 -13.19 -2.45 25.03
C GLY A 6 -13.66 -3.47 24.02
N PHE A 7 -14.67 -4.24 24.42
CA PHE A 7 -15.28 -5.25 23.58
C PHE A 7 -15.88 -4.63 22.31
N THR A 8 -16.60 -3.51 22.44
CA THR A 8 -17.19 -2.80 21.29
C THR A 8 -16.12 -2.29 20.32
N LEU A 9 -15.03 -1.69 20.82
CA LEU A 9 -13.95 -1.20 19.96
C LEU A 9 -13.25 -2.33 19.19
N ASN A 10 -12.94 -3.44 19.87
CA ASN A 10 -12.31 -4.60 19.22
C ASN A 10 -13.26 -5.25 18.20
N SER A 11 -14.55 -5.31 18.49
CA SER A 11 -15.56 -5.84 17.57
C SER A 11 -15.70 -4.99 16.31
N ILE A 12 -15.76 -3.66 16.46
CA ILE A 12 -15.79 -2.72 15.32
C ILE A 12 -14.51 -2.86 14.50
N THR A 13 -13.36 -2.89 15.16
CA THR A 13 -12.05 -3.05 14.50
C THR A 13 -11.95 -4.36 13.74
N LEU A 14 -12.45 -5.47 14.31
CA LEU A 14 -12.54 -6.77 13.64
C LEU A 14 -13.41 -6.71 12.38
N CYS A 15 -14.59 -6.10 12.45
CA CYS A 15 -15.47 -5.92 11.28
C CYS A 15 -14.78 -5.12 10.17
N ILE A 16 -14.08 -4.04 10.51
CA ILE A 16 -13.31 -3.25 9.53
C ILE A 16 -12.19 -4.08 8.92
N ASN A 17 -11.48 -4.89 9.71
CA ASN A 17 -10.41 -5.75 9.20
C ASN A 17 -10.93 -6.86 8.28
N ILE A 18 -12.06 -7.50 8.62
CA ILE A 18 -12.73 -8.47 7.75
C ILE A 18 -13.10 -7.82 6.41
N PHE A 19 -13.70 -6.64 6.45
CA PHE A 19 -14.08 -5.91 5.24
C PHE A 19 -12.85 -5.53 4.40
N THR A 20 -11.79 -5.04 5.04
CA THR A 20 -10.53 -4.67 4.38
C THR A 20 -9.87 -5.89 3.73
N CYS A 21 -9.81 -7.01 4.46
CA CYS A 21 -9.31 -8.28 3.97
C CYS A 21 -10.09 -8.73 2.73
N GLY A 22 -11.43 -8.73 2.79
CA GLY A 22 -12.29 -9.06 1.67
C GLY A 22 -12.08 -8.17 0.43
N ILE A 23 -12.04 -6.85 0.60
CA ILE A 23 -11.78 -5.93 -0.52
C ILE A 23 -10.38 -6.16 -1.11
N SER A 24 -9.36 -6.29 -0.25
CA SER A 24 -7.98 -6.49 -0.72
C SER A 24 -7.83 -7.77 -1.54
N LEU A 25 -8.50 -8.86 -1.11
CA LEU A 25 -8.51 -10.14 -1.82
C LEU A 25 -9.25 -10.04 -3.16
N ILE A 26 -10.40 -9.36 -3.22
CA ILE A 26 -11.15 -9.13 -4.46
C ILE A 26 -10.32 -8.33 -5.47
N ILE A 27 -9.64 -7.27 -5.01
CA ILE A 27 -8.79 -6.45 -5.89
C ILE A 27 -7.57 -7.25 -6.34
N LEU A 28 -6.91 -7.96 -5.43
CA LEU A 28 -5.73 -8.78 -5.74
C LEU A 28 -6.05 -9.87 -6.77
N THR A 29 -7.14 -10.61 -6.58
CA THR A 29 -7.59 -11.63 -7.54
C THR A 29 -7.93 -11.00 -8.90
N GLY A 30 -8.56 -9.82 -8.91
CA GLY A 30 -8.80 -9.03 -10.13
C GLY A 30 -7.51 -8.63 -10.85
N ILE A 31 -6.50 -8.18 -10.11
CA ILE A 31 -5.16 -7.85 -10.66
C ILE A 31 -4.50 -9.10 -11.26
N LEU A 32 -4.46 -10.21 -10.52
CA LEU A 32 -3.82 -11.44 -10.96
C LEU A 32 -4.52 -12.03 -12.20
N TYR A 33 -5.86 -12.01 -12.22
CA TYR A 33 -6.63 -12.39 -13.39
C TYR A 33 -6.30 -11.51 -14.60
N TYR A 34 -6.25 -10.19 -14.39
CA TYR A 34 -5.93 -9.24 -15.45
C TYR A 34 -4.50 -9.43 -16.01
N LEU A 35 -3.52 -9.65 -15.12
CA LEU A 35 -2.13 -9.93 -15.47
C LEU A 35 -1.97 -11.23 -16.27
N ARG A 36 -2.77 -12.25 -15.96
CA ARG A 36 -2.71 -13.55 -16.64
C ARG A 36 -3.30 -13.50 -18.04
N HIS A 37 -4.39 -12.74 -18.23
CA HIS A 37 -5.15 -12.79 -19.48
C HIS A 37 -4.78 -11.71 -20.50
N ASN A 38 -4.29 -10.54 -20.07
CA ASN A 38 -4.03 -9.41 -20.97
C ASN A 38 -2.55 -9.23 -21.29
N ARG A 39 -2.23 -9.06 -22.59
CA ARG A 39 -0.90 -8.63 -23.02
C ARG A 39 -0.72 -7.13 -22.77
N MET A 40 -0.06 -6.81 -21.66
CA MET A 40 0.22 -5.42 -21.28
C MET A 40 1.59 -4.94 -21.77
N LYS A 41 1.72 -3.62 -21.88
CA LYS A 41 3.04 -2.98 -22.02
C LYS A 41 3.89 -3.27 -20.77
N LYS A 42 5.20 -3.39 -20.97
CA LYS A 42 6.16 -3.77 -19.91
C LYS A 42 6.07 -2.81 -18.70
N ASP A 43 6.00 -1.51 -18.94
CA ASP A 43 5.96 -0.48 -17.89
C ASP A 43 4.67 -0.54 -17.04
N ASP A 44 3.53 -0.76 -17.70
CA ASP A 44 2.24 -0.91 -17.03
C ASP A 44 2.23 -2.18 -16.17
N ARG A 45 2.85 -3.27 -16.69
CA ARG A 45 2.97 -4.54 -15.97
C ARG A 45 3.78 -4.40 -14.68
N ILE A 46 4.90 -3.67 -14.69
CA ILE A 46 5.72 -3.44 -13.48
C ILE A 46 4.89 -2.71 -12.42
N THR A 47 4.22 -1.62 -12.82
CA THR A 47 3.37 -0.83 -11.91
C THR A 47 2.30 -1.71 -11.25
N ILE A 48 1.63 -2.55 -12.05
CA ILE A 48 0.55 -3.43 -11.55
C ILE A 48 1.09 -4.52 -10.63
N ILE A 49 2.28 -5.06 -10.87
CA ILE A 49 2.92 -6.04 -9.96
C ILE A 49 3.28 -5.39 -8.63
N LEU A 50 3.84 -4.18 -8.64
CA LEU A 50 4.12 -3.44 -7.41
C LEU A 50 2.83 -3.09 -6.66
N CYS A 51 1.73 -2.79 -7.36
CA CYS A 51 0.42 -2.64 -6.73
C CYS A 51 -0.07 -3.97 -6.13
N ALA A 52 0.07 -5.09 -6.84
CA ALA A 52 -0.29 -6.42 -6.34
C ALA A 52 0.47 -6.74 -5.05
N ASN A 53 1.77 -6.42 -4.99
CA ASN A 53 2.58 -6.58 -3.78
C ASN A 53 1.98 -5.82 -2.60
N ILE A 54 1.60 -4.54 -2.76
CA ILE A 54 0.97 -3.78 -1.68
C ILE A 54 -0.36 -4.41 -1.25
N TYR A 55 -1.21 -4.85 -2.19
CA TYR A 55 -2.46 -5.53 -1.83
C TYR A 55 -2.22 -6.85 -1.09
N THR A 56 -1.21 -7.62 -1.47
CA THR A 56 -0.80 -8.84 -0.73
C THR A 56 -0.32 -8.50 0.67
N LEU A 57 0.49 -7.45 0.84
CA LEU A 57 0.96 -7.01 2.16
C LEU A 57 -0.19 -6.51 3.04
N ILE A 58 -1.13 -5.72 2.49
CA ILE A 58 -2.34 -5.29 3.20
C ILE A 58 -3.17 -6.51 3.63
N PHE A 59 -3.39 -7.47 2.72
CA PHE A 59 -4.12 -8.70 3.03
C PHE A 59 -3.47 -9.48 4.19
N LEU A 60 -2.16 -9.75 4.11
CA LEU A 60 -1.42 -10.46 5.15
C LEU A 60 -1.44 -9.70 6.49
N TYR A 61 -1.25 -8.38 6.46
CA TYR A 61 -1.32 -7.55 7.66
C TYR A 61 -2.71 -7.58 8.30
N THR A 62 -3.78 -7.49 7.49
CA THR A 62 -5.16 -7.55 8.01
C THR A 62 -5.50 -8.89 8.66
N ILE A 63 -4.93 -10.02 8.19
CA ILE A 63 -5.09 -11.32 8.85
C ILE A 63 -4.48 -11.29 10.26
N ILE A 64 -3.30 -10.68 10.42
CA ILE A 64 -2.67 -10.56 11.74
C ILE A 64 -3.49 -9.65 12.65
N LEU A 65 -3.99 -8.52 12.13
CA LEU A 65 -4.87 -7.64 12.90
C LEU A 65 -6.16 -8.35 13.31
N MET A 66 -6.77 -9.16 12.44
CA MET A 66 -7.91 -10.00 12.81
C MET A 66 -7.54 -10.95 13.95
N SER A 67 -6.37 -11.57 13.90
CA SER A 67 -5.89 -12.44 14.97
C SER A 67 -5.75 -11.69 16.30
N PHE A 68 -5.17 -10.49 16.32
CA PHE A 68 -5.09 -9.66 17.53
C PHE A 68 -6.46 -9.29 18.08
N ASN A 69 -7.41 -8.91 17.22
CA ASN A 69 -8.77 -8.58 17.65
C ASN A 69 -9.50 -9.81 18.22
N ILE A 70 -9.34 -10.98 17.61
CA ILE A 70 -9.92 -12.24 18.12
C ILE A 70 -9.31 -12.59 19.49
N GLN A 71 -7.98 -12.53 19.64
CA GLN A 71 -7.31 -12.76 20.93
C GLN A 71 -7.78 -11.77 21.99
N ALA A 72 -7.89 -10.48 21.65
CA ALA A 72 -8.38 -9.46 22.56
C ALA A 72 -9.83 -9.70 23.00
N ILE A 73 -10.71 -10.14 22.09
CA ILE A 73 -12.11 -10.48 22.40
C ILE A 73 -12.18 -11.73 23.29
N LEU A 74 -11.48 -12.80 22.92
CA LEU A 74 -11.48 -14.06 23.68
C LEU A 74 -10.87 -13.87 25.07
N GLY A 75 -9.77 -13.11 25.18
CA GLY A 75 -9.14 -12.78 26.44
C GLY A 75 -10.08 -11.99 27.36
N GLN A 76 -10.84 -11.05 26.82
CA GLN A 76 -11.83 -10.30 27.60
C GLN A 76 -13.03 -11.13 28.04
N LEU A 77 -13.52 -12.06 27.20
CA LEU A 77 -14.69 -12.88 27.51
C LEU A 77 -14.38 -14.06 28.44
N TYR A 78 -13.22 -14.69 28.25
CA TYR A 78 -12.88 -15.96 28.89
C TYR A 78 -11.66 -15.88 29.80
N ALA A 79 -11.06 -14.71 29.99
CA ALA A 79 -9.80 -14.54 30.72
C ALA A 79 -8.67 -15.45 30.22
N GLN A 80 -8.69 -15.77 28.91
CA GLN A 80 -7.71 -16.66 28.29
C GLN A 80 -6.39 -15.93 28.08
N ASP A 81 -5.29 -16.50 28.59
CA ASP A 81 -3.93 -16.04 28.33
C ASP A 81 -3.45 -16.55 26.96
N PHE A 82 -2.81 -15.66 26.20
CA PHE A 82 -2.21 -15.95 24.89
C PHE A 82 -0.69 -15.76 24.87
N ASN A 83 -0.06 -15.64 26.05
CA ASN A 83 1.39 -15.53 26.21
C ASN A 83 2.11 -16.78 25.69
N SER A 84 2.46 -16.74 24.41
CA SER A 84 3.04 -17.86 23.68
C SER A 84 4.09 -17.34 22.69
N PRO A 85 5.08 -18.16 22.30
CA PRO A 85 6.03 -17.79 21.25
C PRO A 85 5.34 -17.41 19.93
N TRP A 86 4.19 -18.02 19.64
CA TRP A 86 3.37 -17.69 18.47
C TRP A 86 2.82 -16.27 18.52
N CYS A 87 2.39 -15.80 19.68
CA CYS A 87 1.94 -14.44 19.88
C CYS A 87 3.07 -13.43 19.63
N LEU A 88 4.28 -13.68 20.17
CA LEU A 88 5.46 -12.84 19.92
C LEU A 88 5.81 -12.79 18.42
N LEU A 89 5.75 -13.95 17.74
CA LEU A 89 5.99 -14.04 16.32
C LEU A 89 4.94 -13.26 15.49
N MET A 90 3.67 -13.28 15.90
CA MET A 90 2.62 -12.47 15.28
C MET A 90 2.85 -10.97 15.48
N GLY A 91 3.26 -10.55 16.68
CA GLY A 91 3.70 -9.18 16.97
C GLY A 91 4.83 -8.72 16.04
N TYR A 92 5.80 -9.60 15.82
CA TYR A 92 6.93 -9.35 14.94
C TYR A 92 6.52 -9.24 13.46
N PHE A 93 5.70 -10.17 12.96
CA PHE A 93 5.19 -10.11 11.60
C PHE A 93 4.27 -8.92 11.37
N ALA A 94 3.50 -8.48 12.37
CA ALA A 94 2.71 -7.25 12.27
C ALA A 94 3.62 -6.05 11.96
N ALA A 95 4.74 -5.91 12.68
CA ALA A 95 5.71 -4.86 12.43
C ALA A 95 6.38 -4.97 11.04
N ILE A 96 6.73 -6.18 10.62
CA ILE A 96 7.31 -6.43 9.29
C ILE A 96 6.33 -6.04 8.19
N PHE A 97 5.12 -6.58 8.19
CA PHE A 97 4.17 -6.34 7.09
C PHE A 97 3.74 -4.87 7.03
N LEU A 98 3.55 -4.22 8.18
CA LEU A 98 3.28 -2.78 8.20
C LEU A 98 4.45 -1.99 7.59
N SER A 99 5.69 -2.30 7.95
CA SER A 99 6.89 -1.64 7.41
C SER A 99 7.05 -1.89 5.91
N MET A 100 6.81 -3.12 5.46
CA MET A 100 6.83 -3.51 4.05
C MET A 100 5.80 -2.74 3.21
N VAL A 101 4.62 -2.41 3.76
CA VAL A 101 3.66 -1.55 3.05
C VAL A 101 4.27 -0.18 2.73
N TYR A 102 4.97 0.45 3.69
CA TYR A 102 5.64 1.73 3.47
C TYR A 102 6.81 1.64 2.51
N TRP A 103 7.67 0.63 2.67
CA TRP A 103 8.80 0.39 1.76
C TRP A 103 8.34 0.08 0.33
N SER A 104 7.22 -0.63 0.16
CA SER A 104 6.63 -0.87 -1.16
C SER A 104 6.13 0.41 -1.84
N PHE A 105 5.63 1.39 -1.08
CA PHE A 105 5.34 2.72 -1.65
C PHE A 105 6.62 3.46 -2.08
N ALA A 106 7.71 3.35 -1.30
CA ALA A 106 9.00 3.89 -1.70
C ALA A 106 9.54 3.21 -2.97
N ASN A 107 9.35 1.89 -3.12
CA ASN A 107 9.71 1.15 -4.33
C ASN A 107 8.90 1.56 -5.56
N GLN A 108 7.60 1.86 -5.39
CA GLN A 108 6.80 2.46 -6.46
C GLN A 108 7.30 3.86 -6.86
N ALA A 109 7.72 4.67 -5.91
CA ALA A 109 8.33 5.98 -6.18
C ALA A 109 9.68 5.83 -6.89
N PHE A 110 10.51 4.88 -6.46
CA PHE A 110 11.82 4.58 -7.06
C PHE A 110 11.70 4.08 -8.51
N PHE A 111 10.75 3.20 -8.80
CA PHE A 111 10.45 2.79 -10.18
C PHE A 111 10.12 4.00 -11.06
N ARG A 112 9.28 4.92 -10.57
CA ARG A 112 8.93 6.15 -11.30
C ARG A 112 10.12 7.06 -11.51
N LEU A 113 10.99 7.20 -10.51
CA LEU A 113 12.24 7.93 -10.61
C LEU A 113 13.12 7.38 -11.74
N CYS A 114 13.34 6.06 -11.74
CA CYS A 114 14.11 5.37 -12.76
C CYS A 114 13.53 5.59 -14.17
N ARG A 115 12.20 5.54 -14.29
CA ARG A 115 11.51 5.74 -15.57
C ARG A 115 11.57 7.18 -16.08
N ILE A 116 11.38 8.17 -15.21
CA ILE A 116 11.25 9.60 -15.59
C ILE A 116 12.63 10.24 -15.76
N VAL A 117 13.52 10.07 -14.78
CA VAL A 117 14.82 10.75 -14.76
C VAL A 117 15.87 9.94 -15.50
N TYR A 118 15.92 8.62 -15.27
CA TYR A 118 16.94 7.73 -15.83
C TYR A 118 16.43 6.96 -17.05
N SER A 119 15.66 7.62 -17.91
CA SER A 119 15.04 7.00 -19.09
C SER A 119 16.06 6.41 -20.09
N ASN A 120 17.28 6.95 -20.11
CA ASN A 120 18.38 6.50 -20.97
C ASN A 120 19.07 5.22 -20.46
N ILE A 121 18.90 4.87 -19.19
CA ILE A 121 19.59 3.75 -18.55
C ILE A 121 18.72 2.49 -18.64
N LYS A 122 18.93 1.69 -19.70
CA LYS A 122 18.09 0.51 -20.01
C LYS A 122 18.04 -0.52 -18.87
N TRP A 123 19.12 -0.68 -18.09
CA TRP A 123 19.16 -1.72 -17.06
C TRP A 123 18.20 -1.47 -15.89
N LEU A 124 17.97 -0.20 -15.54
CA LEU A 124 17.00 0.21 -14.51
C LEU A 124 15.54 -0.02 -14.93
N GLN A 125 15.29 -0.35 -16.19
CA GLN A 125 13.96 -0.61 -16.73
C GLN A 125 13.68 -2.11 -16.92
N TYR A 126 14.61 -2.99 -16.54
CA TYR A 126 14.38 -4.41 -16.64
C TYR A 126 13.30 -4.87 -15.67
N PHE A 127 12.31 -5.57 -16.22
CA PHE A 127 11.21 -6.17 -15.47
C PHE A 127 11.67 -7.07 -14.31
N TRP A 128 12.74 -7.85 -14.52
CA TRP A 128 13.31 -8.75 -13.53
C TRP A 128 13.75 -8.04 -12.25
N LEU A 129 14.29 -6.82 -12.36
CA LEU A 129 14.72 -6.03 -11.21
C LEU A 129 13.56 -5.83 -10.23
N TYR A 130 12.38 -5.47 -10.74
CA TYR A 130 11.20 -5.17 -9.92
C TYR A 130 10.46 -6.42 -9.40
N ILE A 131 10.76 -7.60 -9.93
CA ILE A 131 10.34 -8.88 -9.33
C ILE A 131 11.26 -9.27 -8.17
N VAL A 132 12.55 -8.99 -8.28
CA VAL A 132 13.56 -9.34 -7.27
C VAL A 132 13.56 -8.35 -6.09
N ILE A 133 13.19 -7.08 -6.32
CA ILE A 133 13.16 -6.07 -5.25
C ILE A 133 12.26 -6.47 -4.07
N PRO A 134 10.97 -6.85 -4.24
CA PRO A 134 10.10 -7.19 -3.10
C PRO A 134 10.60 -8.34 -2.18
N PRO A 135 11.11 -9.48 -2.69
CA PRO A 135 11.65 -10.51 -1.81
C PRO A 135 12.96 -10.08 -1.12
N VAL A 136 13.81 -9.31 -1.79
CA VAL A 136 15.02 -8.74 -1.16
C VAL A 136 14.64 -7.74 -0.06
N GLU A 137 13.67 -6.87 -0.34
CA GLU A 137 13.07 -5.94 0.63
C GLU A 137 12.54 -6.68 1.85
N PHE A 138 11.81 -7.79 1.66
CA PHE A 138 11.31 -8.62 2.75
C PHE A 138 12.42 -9.11 3.66
N ILE A 139 13.50 -9.65 3.08
CA ILE A 139 14.65 -10.14 3.85
C ILE A 139 15.31 -8.99 4.60
N LEU A 140 15.52 -7.84 3.95
CA LEU A 140 16.13 -6.67 4.58
C LEU A 140 15.27 -6.11 5.72
N VAL A 141 13.96 -5.99 5.54
CA VAL A 141 13.04 -5.54 6.60
C VAL A 141 13.02 -6.52 7.77
N CYS A 142 13.02 -7.83 7.50
CA CYS A 142 13.18 -8.84 8.55
C CYS A 142 14.51 -8.65 9.31
N LEU A 143 15.63 -8.47 8.61
CA LEU A 143 16.92 -8.27 9.26
C LEU A 143 16.97 -6.96 10.07
N PHE A 144 16.45 -5.86 9.55
CA PHE A 144 16.43 -4.56 10.22
C PHE A 144 15.49 -4.50 11.42
N LEU A 145 14.41 -5.28 11.42
CA LEU A 145 13.50 -5.39 12.56
C LEU A 145 13.88 -6.54 13.50
N CYS A 146 14.81 -7.43 13.14
CA CYS A 146 15.27 -8.48 14.05
C CYS A 146 15.71 -7.96 15.45
N PRO A 147 16.37 -6.78 15.59
CA PRO A 147 16.72 -6.24 16.90
C PRO A 147 15.55 -6.08 17.88
N ILE A 148 14.33 -5.75 17.43
CA ILE A 148 13.19 -5.63 18.35
C ILE A 148 12.79 -6.97 18.97
N LEU A 149 13.04 -8.08 18.28
CA LEU A 149 12.83 -9.42 18.82
C LEU A 149 13.96 -9.81 19.79
N LEU A 150 15.22 -9.55 19.41
CA LEU A 150 16.40 -9.88 20.24
C LEU A 150 16.47 -9.06 21.53
N TRP A 151 16.01 -7.81 21.50
CA TRP A 151 15.95 -6.92 22.66
C TRP A 151 14.74 -7.17 23.56
N HIS A 152 13.89 -8.15 23.23
CA HIS A 152 12.66 -8.46 23.95
C HIS A 152 11.72 -7.24 24.02
N ASP A 153 11.71 -6.42 22.96
CA ASP A 153 10.88 -5.21 22.93
C ASP A 153 9.41 -5.55 22.67
N ILE A 154 9.15 -6.68 22.00
CA ILE A 154 7.82 -7.27 21.82
C ILE A 154 7.48 -8.08 23.08
N VAL A 155 6.40 -7.69 23.75
CA VAL A 155 5.92 -8.35 24.97
C VAL A 155 4.44 -8.68 24.87
N TYR A 156 3.99 -9.65 25.64
CA TYR A 156 2.57 -9.90 25.84
C TYR A 156 1.96 -8.77 26.69
N LEU A 157 0.97 -8.08 26.13
CA LEU A 157 0.24 -7.01 26.81
C LEU A 157 -0.98 -7.61 27.49
N SER A 158 -0.87 -7.95 28.77
CA SER A 158 -1.96 -8.58 29.54
C SER A 158 -3.23 -7.73 29.62
N SER A 159 -3.13 -6.40 29.47
CA SER A 159 -4.28 -5.49 29.40
C SER A 159 -5.15 -5.70 28.15
N ASP A 160 -4.55 -6.19 27.07
CA ASP A 160 -5.17 -6.26 25.75
C ASP A 160 -5.10 -7.64 25.09
N TYR A 161 -4.45 -8.61 25.73
CA TYR A 161 -4.39 -10.02 25.36
C TYR A 161 -3.73 -10.32 24.00
N TYR A 162 -2.80 -9.50 23.53
CA TYR A 162 -1.98 -9.77 22.34
C TYR A 162 -0.52 -9.33 22.57
N CYS A 163 0.38 -9.67 21.65
CA CYS A 163 1.78 -9.29 21.72
C CYS A 163 2.11 -8.17 20.76
N ASN A 164 2.74 -7.12 21.27
CA ASN A 164 3.23 -5.99 20.49
C ASN A 164 4.39 -5.33 21.25
N VAL A 165 5.04 -4.35 20.61
CA VAL A 165 5.99 -3.50 21.33
C VAL A 165 5.25 -2.71 22.40
N ALA A 166 5.69 -2.82 23.64
CA ALA A 166 5.08 -2.09 24.75
C ALA A 166 5.17 -0.58 24.52
N ASN A 167 4.10 0.15 24.81
CA ASN A 167 4.07 1.60 24.62
C ASN A 167 5.03 2.36 25.53
N LYS A 168 5.40 1.78 26.68
CA LYS A 168 6.49 2.27 27.55
C LYS A 168 7.89 2.03 27.00
N ASN A 169 8.05 1.13 26.03
CA ASN A 169 9.36 0.79 25.49
C ASN A 169 9.77 1.77 24.40
N ILE A 170 10.33 2.91 24.84
CA ILE A 170 10.78 4.01 23.99
C ILE A 170 11.75 3.51 22.92
N ARG A 171 12.68 2.61 23.26
CA ARG A 171 13.65 2.07 22.32
C ARG A 171 12.96 1.35 21.16
N GLY A 172 12.07 0.40 21.47
CA GLY A 172 11.34 -0.36 20.44
C GLY A 172 10.46 0.55 19.57
N ILE A 173 9.78 1.52 20.18
CA ILE A 173 8.95 2.50 19.45
C ILE A 173 9.80 3.37 18.53
N VAL A 174 10.90 3.95 19.03
CA VAL A 174 11.79 4.80 18.22
C VAL A 174 12.38 4.01 17.07
N TRP A 175 12.80 2.76 17.30
CA TRP A 175 13.33 1.88 16.26
C TRP A 175 12.29 1.57 15.17
N LEU A 176 11.06 1.23 15.57
CA LEU A 176 9.94 1.00 14.64
C LEU A 176 9.57 2.27 13.87
N LEU A 177 9.51 3.42 14.56
CA LEU A 177 9.20 4.70 13.92
C LEU A 177 10.30 5.13 12.97
N SER A 178 11.58 4.90 13.28
CA SER A 178 12.68 5.30 12.41
C SER A 178 12.79 4.41 11.17
N LEU A 179 12.82 3.08 11.34
CA LEU A 179 13.09 2.15 10.24
C LEU A 179 11.81 1.70 9.51
N GLY A 180 10.73 1.49 10.26
CA GLY A 180 9.46 1.02 9.70
C GLY A 180 8.65 2.12 9.02
N TYR A 181 8.77 3.36 9.49
CA TYR A 181 7.96 4.49 9.00
C TYR A 181 8.77 5.67 8.47
N GLY A 182 9.69 6.21 9.27
CA GLY A 182 10.40 7.45 8.99
C GLY A 182 11.30 7.35 7.76
N THR A 183 12.13 6.31 7.70
CA THR A 183 13.05 6.07 6.58
C THR A 183 12.34 5.93 5.23
N PRO A 184 11.35 5.03 5.04
CA PRO A 184 10.66 4.92 3.75
C PRO A 184 9.91 6.20 3.37
N LEU A 185 9.41 6.94 4.35
CA LEU A 185 8.68 8.20 4.11
C LEU A 185 9.63 9.33 3.70
N LEU A 186 10.78 9.48 4.36
CA LEU A 186 11.83 10.41 3.96
C LEU A 186 12.36 10.10 2.56
N LEU A 187 12.59 8.82 2.26
CA LEU A 187 13.01 8.36 0.94
C LEU A 187 11.95 8.71 -0.12
N LEU A 188 10.68 8.46 0.17
CA LEU A 188 9.58 8.80 -0.72
C LEU A 188 9.50 10.31 -0.99
N LEU A 189 9.62 11.15 0.06
CA LEU A 189 9.63 12.61 -0.08
C LEU A 189 10.81 13.08 -0.92
N PHE A 190 12.01 12.58 -0.64
CA PHE A 190 13.22 12.91 -1.40
C PHE A 190 13.08 12.57 -2.88
N ILE A 191 12.58 11.36 -3.20
CA ILE A 191 12.36 10.92 -4.57
C ILE A 191 11.36 11.85 -5.29
N TYR A 192 10.22 12.18 -4.68
CA TYR A 192 9.23 13.04 -5.32
C TYR A 192 9.68 14.50 -5.45
N MET A 193 10.43 15.03 -4.48
CA MET A 193 11.05 16.34 -4.60
C MET A 193 12.01 16.36 -5.80
N TYR A 194 12.87 15.36 -5.92
CA TYR A 194 13.83 15.26 -7.01
C TYR A 194 13.15 15.11 -8.38
N ILE A 195 12.11 14.26 -8.51
CA ILE A 195 11.32 14.14 -9.74
C ILE A 195 10.69 15.49 -10.11
N THR A 196 10.11 16.20 -9.14
CA THR A 196 9.47 17.51 -9.36
C THR A 196 10.49 18.54 -9.86
N ILE A 197 11.65 18.65 -9.20
CA ILE A 197 12.73 19.57 -9.60
C ILE A 197 13.21 19.24 -11.02
N TYR A 198 13.38 17.96 -11.33
CA TYR A 198 13.81 17.52 -12.66
C TYR A 198 12.80 17.89 -13.75
N ILE A 199 11.51 17.63 -13.52
CA ILE A 199 10.44 18.00 -14.46
C ILE A 199 10.42 19.52 -14.68
N TYR A 200 10.48 20.30 -13.59
CA TYR A 200 10.46 21.77 -13.67
C TYR A 200 11.62 22.32 -14.51
N ARG A 201 12.83 21.78 -14.34
CA ARG A 201 14.00 22.17 -15.16
C ARG A 201 13.84 21.84 -16.64
N GLN A 202 13.13 20.77 -17.00
CA GLN A 202 12.94 20.36 -18.39
C GLN A 202 11.76 21.00 -19.11
N MET A 203 10.83 21.64 -18.39
CA MET A 203 9.61 22.21 -19.01
C MET A 203 9.88 23.29 -20.07
N ASN A 204 11.01 23.99 -19.99
CA ASN A 204 11.35 25.06 -20.93
C ASN A 204 11.92 24.56 -22.27
N THR A 205 12.43 23.33 -22.33
CA THR A 205 13.18 22.82 -23.51
C THR A 205 12.39 21.78 -24.31
N GLN A 206 11.18 21.41 -23.87
CA GLN A 206 10.48 20.23 -24.41
C GLN A 206 9.32 20.54 -25.36
N THR A 207 9.14 19.63 -26.33
CA THR A 207 8.05 19.66 -27.32
C THR A 207 6.68 19.40 -26.68
N LEU A 208 5.61 19.86 -27.35
CA LEU A 208 4.21 19.73 -26.90
C LEU A 208 3.81 18.29 -26.52
N ILE A 209 4.29 17.29 -27.26
CA ILE A 209 3.98 15.87 -27.02
C ILE A 209 4.57 15.39 -25.69
N VAL A 210 5.78 15.85 -25.35
CA VAL A 210 6.44 15.50 -24.08
C VAL A 210 5.75 16.21 -22.93
N LYS A 211 5.33 17.48 -23.12
CA LYS A 211 4.53 18.22 -22.12
C LYS A 211 3.23 17.49 -21.76
N GLN A 212 2.51 16.91 -22.73
CA GLN A 212 1.29 16.13 -22.45
C GLN A 212 1.54 14.81 -21.69
N ARG A 213 2.70 14.17 -21.89
CA ARG A 213 3.08 12.99 -21.07
C ARG A 213 3.45 13.40 -19.65
N GLN A 214 4.21 14.48 -19.50
CA GLN A 214 4.58 15.02 -18.19
C GLN A 214 3.37 15.47 -17.37
N GLN A 215 2.37 16.12 -17.97
CA GLN A 215 1.14 16.49 -17.27
C GLN A 215 0.41 15.27 -16.70
N ARG A 216 0.38 14.15 -17.44
CA ARG A 216 -0.19 12.90 -16.92
C ARG A 216 0.60 12.39 -15.72
N ASP A 217 1.93 12.36 -15.80
CA ASP A 217 2.77 11.91 -14.69
C ASP A 217 2.65 12.83 -13.46
N LEU A 218 2.57 14.14 -13.63
CA LEU A 218 2.32 15.11 -12.55
C LEU A 218 0.98 14.88 -11.86
N VAL A 219 -0.09 14.56 -12.61
CA VAL A 219 -1.38 14.20 -12.01
C VAL A 219 -1.26 12.93 -11.17
N VAL A 220 -0.49 11.93 -11.62
CA VAL A 220 -0.27 10.71 -10.82
C VAL A 220 0.61 11.00 -9.59
N ILE A 221 1.62 11.87 -9.70
CA ILE A 221 2.45 12.31 -8.56
C ILE A 221 1.59 13.03 -7.52
N ARG A 222 0.76 13.99 -7.94
CA ARG A 222 -0.15 14.72 -7.04
C ARG A 222 -1.07 13.77 -6.27
N ARG A 223 -1.59 12.73 -6.93
CA ARG A 223 -2.42 11.72 -6.27
C ARG A 223 -1.66 10.93 -5.22
N ILE A 224 -0.41 10.53 -5.51
CA ILE A 224 0.41 9.83 -4.51
C ILE A 224 0.75 10.74 -3.34
N LEU A 225 1.09 12.01 -3.58
CA LEU A 225 1.32 12.96 -2.50
C LEU A 225 0.07 13.12 -1.62
N ILE A 226 -1.13 13.12 -2.21
CA ILE A 226 -2.39 13.09 -1.45
C ILE A 226 -2.52 11.80 -0.64
N THR A 227 -2.26 10.62 -1.23
CA THR A 227 -2.29 9.34 -0.50
C THR A 227 -1.28 9.32 0.65
N VAL A 228 -0.09 9.86 0.46
CA VAL A 228 0.96 9.96 1.49
C VAL A 228 0.56 10.96 2.58
N ALA A 229 0.00 12.11 2.20
CA ALA A 229 -0.51 13.08 3.18
C ALA A 229 -1.65 12.48 4.01
N LEU A 230 -2.56 11.72 3.38
CA LEU A 230 -3.61 10.98 4.08
C LEU A 230 -3.03 9.93 5.04
N LEU A 231 -2.02 9.18 4.59
CA LEU A 231 -1.29 8.22 5.44
C LEU A 231 -0.67 8.89 6.68
N ILE A 232 -0.06 10.06 6.52
CA ILE A 232 0.52 10.82 7.63
C ILE A 232 -0.59 11.31 8.56
N ALA A 233 -1.65 11.90 7.99
CA ALA A 233 -2.77 12.45 8.75
C ALA A 233 -3.46 11.38 9.62
N LEU A 234 -3.58 10.17 9.09
CA LEU A 234 -4.15 9.04 9.80
C LEU A 234 -3.29 8.53 10.97
N GLN A 235 -1.98 8.80 10.97
CA GLN A 235 -1.07 8.44 12.06
C GLN A 235 -0.96 9.52 13.14
N ILE A 236 -1.50 10.72 12.90
CA ILE A 236 -1.51 11.82 13.89
C ILE A 236 -2.10 11.37 15.24
N PRO A 237 -3.24 10.66 15.30
CA PRO A 237 -3.81 10.20 16.57
C PRO A 237 -2.82 9.35 17.38
N ARG A 238 -2.06 8.46 16.73
CA ARG A 238 -1.04 7.65 17.39
C ARG A 238 0.09 8.49 17.97
N ILE A 239 0.58 9.47 17.21
CA ILE A 239 1.63 10.39 17.66
C ILE A 239 1.13 11.22 18.85
N VAL A 240 -0.10 11.76 18.77
CA VAL A 240 -0.72 12.53 19.85
C VAL A 240 -0.85 11.69 21.11
N LEU A 241 -1.34 10.45 20.98
CA LEU A 241 -1.46 9.52 22.10
C LEU A 241 -0.08 9.21 22.71
N LEU A 242 0.95 8.94 21.90
CA LEU A 242 2.32 8.74 22.39
C LEU A 242 2.83 9.96 23.15
N ILE A 243 2.62 11.18 22.65
CA ILE A 243 3.01 12.41 23.35
C ILE A 243 2.29 12.53 24.69
N MET A 244 0.98 12.23 24.73
CA MET A 244 0.23 12.22 25.99
C MET A 244 0.82 11.22 26.97
N LEU A 245 1.16 10.00 26.52
CA LEU A 245 1.81 8.97 27.35
C LEU A 245 3.15 9.45 27.91
N PHE A 246 3.96 10.17 27.11
CA PHE A 246 5.23 10.72 27.57
C PHE A 246 5.06 11.81 28.63
N ILE A 247 4.03 12.66 28.50
CA ILE A 247 3.75 13.74 29.45
C ILE A 247 3.17 13.19 30.75
N THR A 248 2.17 12.32 30.67
CA THR A 248 1.44 11.83 31.86
C THR A 248 2.14 10.66 32.55
N LYS A 249 3.03 9.96 31.84
CA LYS A 249 3.65 8.69 32.28
C LYS A 249 2.61 7.60 32.63
N GLN A 250 1.36 7.76 32.16
CA GLN A 250 0.26 6.83 32.42
C GLN A 250 -0.22 6.21 31.11
N GLU A 251 -0.27 4.87 31.09
CA GLU A 251 -0.86 4.12 29.98
C GLU A 251 -2.38 4.11 30.13
N TYR A 252 -3.07 4.81 29.23
CA TYR A 252 -4.52 4.74 29.15
C TYR A 252 -4.95 3.35 28.68
N THR A 253 -5.90 2.74 29.39
CA THR A 253 -6.40 1.38 29.13
C THR A 253 -7.03 1.19 27.75
N PHE A 254 -7.43 2.27 27.08
CA PHE A 254 -8.01 2.23 25.73
C PHE A 254 -7.05 2.63 24.61
N PHE A 255 -5.81 3.03 24.96
CA PHE A 255 -4.83 3.56 24.02
C PHE A 255 -4.65 2.65 22.82
N ALA A 256 -4.34 1.37 23.09
CA ALA A 256 -3.96 0.46 22.04
C ALA A 256 -5.14 0.06 21.16
N ARG A 257 -6.35 -0.02 21.74
CA ARG A 257 -7.59 -0.32 21.00
C ARG A 257 -7.96 0.80 20.04
N ILE A 258 -7.80 2.05 20.49
CA ILE A 258 -7.99 3.24 19.65
C ILE A 258 -6.95 3.27 18.53
N GLU A 259 -5.68 2.98 18.85
CA GLU A 259 -4.60 2.88 17.86
C GLU A 259 -4.92 1.85 16.76
N TRP A 260 -5.32 0.63 17.14
CA TRP A 260 -5.69 -0.41 16.17
C TRP A 260 -6.87 -0.01 15.30
N LEU A 261 -7.87 0.65 15.88
CA LEU A 261 -9.02 1.16 15.12
C LEU A 261 -8.56 2.15 14.03
N PHE A 262 -7.69 3.11 14.37
CA PHE A 262 -7.14 4.05 13.40
C PHE A 262 -6.26 3.38 12.35
N ILE A 263 -5.45 2.39 12.73
CA ILE A 263 -4.66 1.58 11.78
C ILE A 263 -5.58 0.84 10.81
N SER A 264 -6.66 0.23 11.28
CA SER A 264 -7.65 -0.45 10.45
C SER A 264 -8.35 0.51 9.48
N PHE A 265 -8.76 1.70 9.94
CA PHE A 265 -9.29 2.77 9.06
C PHE A 265 -8.25 3.26 8.04
N SER A 266 -6.97 3.25 8.40
CA SER A 266 -5.90 3.60 7.48
C SER A 266 -5.75 2.56 6.38
N MET A 267 -5.80 1.28 6.73
CA MET A 267 -5.64 0.18 5.77
C MET A 267 -6.79 0.12 4.75
N ILE A 268 -8.03 0.32 5.18
CA ILE A 268 -9.17 0.45 4.26
C ILE A 268 -9.02 1.69 3.37
N GLY A 269 -8.63 2.84 3.93
CA GLY A 269 -8.41 4.08 3.19
C GLY A 269 -7.32 3.93 2.14
N LEU A 270 -6.22 3.24 2.47
CA LEU A 270 -5.15 2.87 1.54
C LEU A 270 -5.64 1.96 0.42
N CYS A 271 -6.35 0.89 0.78
CA CYS A 271 -6.89 -0.09 -0.15
C CYS A 271 -7.80 0.58 -1.20
N LEU A 272 -8.70 1.46 -0.76
CA LEU A 272 -9.63 2.21 -1.60
C LEU A 272 -8.92 3.31 -2.41
N SER A 273 -8.05 4.10 -1.77
CA SER A 273 -7.35 5.19 -2.45
C SER A 273 -6.47 4.67 -3.59
N MET A 274 -5.74 3.56 -3.38
CA MET A 274 -4.98 2.92 -4.45
C MET A 274 -5.87 2.47 -5.62
N ALA A 275 -7.07 1.94 -5.33
CA ALA A 275 -8.00 1.51 -6.36
C ALA A 275 -8.57 2.66 -7.18
N ILE A 276 -8.86 3.78 -6.52
CA ILE A 276 -9.42 4.99 -7.15
C ILE A 276 -8.34 5.74 -7.95
N PHE A 277 -7.16 5.92 -7.36
CA PHE A 277 -6.13 6.79 -7.93
C PHE A 277 -5.26 6.12 -8.99
N THR A 278 -5.14 4.79 -8.97
CA THR A 278 -4.36 4.04 -9.97
C THR A 278 -5.20 3.87 -11.24
N PRO A 279 -4.87 4.57 -12.35
CA PRO A 279 -5.72 4.58 -13.54
C PRO A 279 -5.84 3.20 -14.21
N GLN A 280 -4.75 2.43 -14.18
CA GLN A 280 -4.73 1.05 -14.66
C GLN A 280 -5.75 0.19 -13.88
N LEU A 281 -5.73 0.29 -12.54
CA LEU A 281 -6.65 -0.46 -11.68
C LEU A 281 -8.11 -0.02 -11.88
N ARG A 282 -8.35 1.28 -11.96
CA ARG A 282 -9.66 1.83 -12.30
C ARG A 282 -10.16 1.31 -13.65
N SER A 283 -9.29 1.19 -14.64
CA SER A 283 -9.68 0.65 -15.96
C SER A 283 -10.07 -0.82 -15.90
N ILE A 284 -9.40 -1.63 -15.07
CA ILE A 284 -9.72 -3.05 -14.86
C ILE A 284 -11.09 -3.17 -14.18
N ILE A 285 -11.30 -2.39 -13.11
CA ILE A 285 -12.56 -2.38 -12.36
C ILE A 285 -13.71 -1.92 -13.27
N LEU A 286 -13.58 -0.77 -13.93
CA LEU A 286 -14.64 -0.20 -14.77
C LEU A 286 -14.96 -1.04 -16.02
N LYS A 287 -13.97 -1.70 -16.64
CA LYS A 287 -14.22 -2.59 -17.78
C LYS A 287 -15.07 -3.79 -17.39
N LYS A 288 -14.95 -4.29 -16.15
CA LYS A 288 -15.81 -5.35 -15.64
C LYS A 288 -17.27 -4.89 -15.50
N PHE A 289 -17.49 -3.61 -15.20
CA PHE A 289 -18.83 -3.02 -15.00
C PHE A 289 -19.47 -2.43 -16.26
N ARG A 290 -18.70 -2.15 -17.32
CA ARG A 290 -19.25 -1.78 -18.63
C ARG A 290 -19.25 -3.02 -19.54
N PRO A 291 -20.37 -3.76 -19.65
CA PRO A 291 -20.48 -4.81 -20.64
C PRO A 291 -20.17 -4.21 -22.01
N SER A 292 -19.35 -4.92 -22.80
CA SER A 292 -19.01 -4.56 -24.16
C SER A 292 -20.31 -4.25 -24.91
N ARG A 293 -20.60 -2.97 -25.14
CA ARG A 293 -21.60 -2.60 -26.14
C ARG A 293 -21.02 -3.13 -27.45
N LEU A 294 -21.54 -4.27 -27.90
CA LEU A 294 -21.40 -4.71 -29.27
C LEU A 294 -21.87 -3.52 -30.10
N VAL A 295 -20.93 -2.78 -30.69
CA VAL A 295 -21.27 -1.80 -31.70
C VAL A 295 -21.88 -2.65 -32.81
N PRO A 296 -23.19 -2.53 -33.09
CA PRO A 296 -23.76 -3.25 -34.21
C PRO A 296 -22.99 -2.75 -35.42
N ILE A 297 -22.37 -3.68 -36.14
CA ILE A 297 -21.88 -3.43 -37.50
C ILE A 297 -23.15 -3.34 -38.34
N THR A 298 -23.90 -2.23 -38.20
CA THR A 298 -24.92 -1.87 -39.18
C THR A 298 -24.17 -1.54 -40.44
N GLY A 299 -24.19 -2.52 -41.35
CA GLY A 299 -23.53 -2.47 -42.63
C GLY A 299 -23.85 -1.17 -43.34
N THR A 300 -22.84 -0.32 -43.51
CA THR A 300 -22.85 0.72 -44.52
C THR A 300 -22.19 0.13 -45.76
N LEU A 301 -22.90 -0.83 -46.37
CA LEU A 301 -22.65 -1.34 -47.72
C LEU A 301 -23.35 -0.39 -48.70
N ALA A 302 -22.85 0.85 -48.78
CA ALA A 302 -23.30 1.82 -49.77
C ALA A 302 -22.15 2.80 -50.03
N GLY A 303 -21.36 2.51 -51.06
CA GLY A 303 -20.20 3.31 -51.41
C GLY A 303 -19.42 2.70 -52.57
N THR A 304 -20.09 2.62 -53.72
CA THR A 304 -19.54 2.78 -55.08
C THR A 304 -18.01 2.83 -55.20
N LEU A 305 -17.42 1.77 -55.74
CA LEU A 305 -16.05 1.75 -56.26
C LEU A 305 -15.92 2.71 -57.45
N PRO A 306 -14.99 3.68 -57.43
CA PRO A 306 -14.59 4.37 -58.65
C PRO A 306 -13.79 3.41 -59.54
N SER A 307 -14.20 3.34 -60.80
CA SER A 307 -13.55 2.61 -61.89
C SER A 307 -12.10 3.02 -62.06
N ARG A 308 -11.21 2.03 -62.14
CA ARG A 308 -9.79 2.20 -62.41
C ARG A 308 -9.59 2.21 -63.93
N PRO A 309 -9.05 3.27 -64.56
CA PRO A 309 -8.75 3.24 -65.98
C PRO A 309 -7.50 2.38 -66.24
N ASN A 310 -7.65 1.43 -67.16
CA ASN A 310 -6.55 0.68 -67.76
C ASN A 310 -5.71 1.64 -68.61
N ASN A 311 -4.43 1.80 -68.26
CA ASN A 311 -3.44 2.31 -69.21
C ASN A 311 -2.58 1.13 -69.66
N ILE A 312 -2.83 0.73 -70.90
CA ILE A 312 -1.99 -0.08 -71.79
C ILE A 312 -1.24 0.94 -72.64
N ILE A 313 0.09 1.03 -72.55
CA ILE A 313 1.02 1.55 -73.59
C ILE A 313 2.37 0.85 -73.29
N GLU A 314 2.67 -0.20 -74.05
CA GLU A 314 3.73 -0.33 -75.10
C GLU A 314 5.16 -0.36 -74.58
#